data_AF-A0A8B9VBG1-F1
#
_entry.id   AF-A0A8B9VBG1-F1
#
_cell.length_a   1.000
_cell.length_b   1.000
_cell.length_c   1.000
_cell.angle_alpha   90.00
_cell.angle_beta   90.00
_cell.angle_gamma   90.00
#
_symmetry.space_group_name_H-M   'P 1'
#
loop_
_entity.id
_entity.type
_entity.pdbx_description
1 polymer ?
#
loop_
_entity_poly.entity_id
_entity_poly.type
_entity_poly.pdbx_seq_one_letter_code
_entity_poly.pdbx_strand_id
1 'polypeptide(L)'
;MDSPKDSKANMQLLYQNVSFYFKVGLISGICMIVGTIIGSGIFVSPKSVLANAGAVGPCLVIWAAHFLFSGALCFAELGTMITKSGGEYPYLMEAFGPIPAFLFSWTSLLVTKPSSFAIICLSFAEYASAPFYPGCDPPPVVIKCLAAAAIGKTSFFL
;
A
#
# COMPACT_ATOMS: atom_id res chain seq x y z
N MET A 1 47.77 -17.19 2.16
CA MET A 1 47.25 -17.37 3.52
C MET A 1 46.51 -16.09 3.87
N ASP A 2 45.24 -16.07 3.50
CA ASP A 2 44.30 -14.96 3.68
C ASP A 2 43.98 -14.85 5.18
N SER A 3 44.22 -13.71 5.79
CA SER A 3 44.15 -13.57 7.24
C SER A 3 42.69 -13.27 7.64
N PRO A 4 42.11 -13.93 8.65
CA PRO A 4 40.70 -13.72 9.04
C PRO A 4 40.39 -12.31 9.60
N LYS A 5 41.38 -11.39 9.65
CA LYS A 5 41.26 -10.03 10.17
C LYS A 5 40.91 -9.00 9.08
N ASP A 6 41.43 -9.16 7.86
CA ASP A 6 41.13 -8.25 6.73
C ASP A 6 39.71 -8.48 6.18
N SER A 7 39.21 -9.72 6.16
CA SER A 7 37.82 -10.03 5.81
C SER A 7 36.78 -9.34 6.74
N LYS A 8 37.03 -9.30 8.06
CA LYS A 8 36.13 -8.63 9.01
C LYS A 8 36.19 -7.11 8.93
N ALA A 9 37.37 -6.54 8.67
CA ALA A 9 37.53 -5.11 8.47
C ALA A 9 36.79 -4.64 7.20
N ASN A 10 36.91 -5.38 6.09
CA ASN A 10 36.18 -5.09 4.85
C ASN A 10 34.67 -5.26 5.02
N MET A 11 34.19 -6.26 5.78
CA MET A 11 32.76 -6.41 6.10
C MET A 11 32.21 -5.23 6.93
N GLN A 12 32.98 -4.73 7.90
CA GLN A 12 32.60 -3.56 8.72
C GLN A 12 32.59 -2.27 7.90
N LEU A 13 33.54 -2.07 6.99
CA LEU A 13 33.57 -0.91 6.11
C LEU A 13 32.43 -0.94 5.08
N LEU A 14 32.07 -2.10 4.56
CA LEU A 14 30.93 -2.27 3.65
C LEU A 14 29.62 -1.98 4.37
N TYR A 15 29.47 -2.42 5.63
CA TYR A 15 28.29 -2.10 6.45
C TYR A 15 28.18 -0.61 6.80
N GLN A 16 29.30 0.03 7.12
CA GLN A 16 29.34 1.45 7.47
C GLN A 16 29.01 2.36 6.28
N ASN A 17 29.41 1.98 5.05
CA ASN A 17 29.12 2.76 3.83
C ASN A 17 27.67 2.63 3.35
N VAL A 18 26.95 1.59 3.80
CA VAL A 18 25.53 1.38 3.45
C VAL A 18 24.59 2.04 4.47
N SER A 19 25.09 2.44 5.65
CA SER A 19 24.27 2.94 6.76
C SER A 19 24.34 4.47 6.93
N PHE A 20 24.05 5.22 5.87
CA PHE A 20 23.58 6.60 6.03
C PHE A 20 22.08 6.53 6.33
N TYR A 21 21.71 6.56 7.61
CA TYR A 21 20.31 6.73 7.99
C TYR A 21 19.85 8.09 7.48
N PHE A 22 19.02 8.10 6.43
CA PHE A 22 18.29 9.31 6.03
C PHE A 22 17.44 9.73 7.22
N LYS A 23 17.92 10.75 7.95
CA LYS A 23 17.22 11.29 9.10
C LYS A 23 16.06 12.13 8.57
N VAL A 24 14.91 11.48 8.41
CA VAL A 24 13.66 12.13 8.04
C VAL A 24 13.28 13.14 9.13
N GLY A 25 13.34 14.43 8.79
CA GLY A 25 12.84 15.49 9.65
C GLY A 25 11.31 15.46 9.74
N LEU A 26 10.74 16.14 10.73
CA LEU A 26 9.29 16.14 10.99
C LEU A 26 8.47 16.50 9.74
N ILE A 27 8.84 17.58 9.06
CA ILE A 27 8.14 18.06 7.86
C ILE A 27 8.28 17.06 6.71
N SER A 28 9.48 16.51 6.51
CA SER A 28 9.72 15.49 5.48
C SER A 28 8.92 14.22 5.74
N GLY A 29 8.79 13.80 7.01
CA GLY A 29 7.99 12.65 7.41
C GLY A 29 6.50 12.89 7.16
N ILE A 30 5.98 14.06 7.52
CA ILE A 30 4.58 14.42 7.27
C ILE A 30 4.29 14.43 5.77
N CYS A 31 5.13 15.06 4.95
CA CYS A 31 4.97 15.08 3.50
C CYS A 31 4.99 13.68 2.89
N MET A 32 5.86 12.79 3.39
CA MET A 32 5.92 11.40 2.94
C MET A 32 4.63 10.65 3.29
N ILE A 33 4.14 10.78 4.53
CA ILE A 33 2.89 10.14 4.96
C ILE A 33 1.72 10.64 4.11
N VAL A 34 1.59 11.95 3.93
CA VAL A 34 0.53 12.56 3.10
C VAL A 34 0.62 12.06 1.66
N GLY A 35 1.82 11.98 1.09
CA GLY A 35 2.03 11.45 -0.26
C GLY A 35 1.68 9.97 -0.42
N THR A 36 1.85 9.16 0.63
CA THR A 36 1.44 7.74 0.61
C THR A 36 -0.06 7.53 0.83
N ILE A 37 -0.73 8.44 1.55
CA ILE A 37 -2.18 8.35 1.82
C ILE A 37 -3.00 8.87 0.63
N ILE A 38 -2.60 10.00 0.03
CA ILE A 38 -3.31 10.61 -1.10
C ILE A 38 -2.92 9.85 -2.39
N GLY A 39 -3.71 8.83 -2.73
CA GLY A 39 -3.55 8.03 -3.94
C GLY A 39 -4.68 8.20 -4.96
N SER A 40 -4.66 7.35 -6.00
CA SER A 40 -5.67 7.31 -7.07
C SER A 40 -7.07 6.88 -6.60
N GLY A 41 -7.20 6.36 -5.37
CA GLY A 41 -8.48 5.94 -4.79
C GLY A 41 -9.52 7.06 -4.68
N ILE A 42 -9.11 8.32 -4.63
CA ILE A 42 -10.05 9.46 -4.55
C ILE A 42 -10.93 9.60 -5.79
N PHE A 43 -10.51 9.07 -6.94
CA PHE A 43 -11.31 9.14 -8.16
C PHE A 43 -12.39 8.06 -8.20
N VAL A 44 -12.11 6.90 -7.60
CA VAL A 44 -12.98 5.70 -7.66
C VAL A 44 -13.96 5.67 -6.49
N SER A 45 -13.47 5.93 -5.28
CA SER A 45 -14.24 5.74 -4.04
C SER A 45 -15.51 6.60 -3.92
N PRO A 46 -15.56 7.88 -4.34
CA PRO A 46 -16.76 8.70 -4.20
C PRO A 46 -17.94 8.17 -5.02
N LYS A 47 -17.70 7.65 -6.23
CA LYS A 47 -18.73 7.04 -7.09
C LYS A 47 -19.37 5.84 -6.38
N SER A 48 -18.56 4.98 -5.79
CA SER A 48 -19.03 3.80 -5.06
C SER A 48 -19.77 4.17 -3.77
N VAL A 49 -19.27 5.13 -2.99
CA VAL A 49 -19.92 5.55 -1.74
C VAL A 49 -21.27 6.21 -2.02
N LEU A 50 -21.35 7.07 -3.04
CA LEU A 50 -22.60 7.71 -3.44
C LEU A 50 -23.64 6.71 -3.94
N ALA A 51 -23.21 5.71 -4.72
CA ALA A 51 -24.10 4.65 -5.20
C ALA A 51 -24.71 3.83 -4.04
N ASN A 52 -23.97 3.63 -2.95
CA ASN A 52 -24.45 2.88 -1.78
C ASN A 52 -25.25 3.74 -0.78
N ALA A 53 -24.86 5.01 -0.60
CA ALA A 53 -25.50 5.91 0.36
C ALA A 53 -26.75 6.60 -0.19
N GLY A 54 -26.95 6.62 -1.51
CA GLY A 54 -28.14 7.16 -2.18
C GLY A 54 -28.31 8.68 -2.14
N ALA A 55 -27.60 9.38 -1.24
CA ALA A 55 -27.63 10.83 -1.10
C ALA A 55 -26.26 11.41 -0.71
N VAL A 56 -26.04 12.68 -1.03
CA VAL A 56 -24.76 13.38 -0.77
C VAL A 56 -24.53 13.63 0.72
N GLY A 57 -25.60 13.91 1.48
CA GLY A 57 -25.54 14.12 2.93
C GLY A 57 -24.86 12.98 3.70
N PRO A 58 -25.35 11.73 3.61
CA PRO A 58 -24.72 10.59 4.28
C PRO A 58 -23.30 10.30 3.77
N CYS A 59 -22.97 10.57 2.51
CA CYS A 59 -21.61 10.41 1.99
C CYS A 59 -20.60 11.26 2.76
N LEU A 60 -20.94 12.53 3.03
CA LEU A 60 -20.08 13.46 3.76
C LEU A 60 -19.91 13.05 5.23
N VAL A 61 -20.98 12.55 5.85
CA VAL A 61 -20.94 12.05 7.23
C VAL A 61 -20.03 10.82 7.35
N ILE A 62 -20.13 9.87 6.42
CA ILE A 62 -19.27 8.68 6.39
C ILE A 62 -17.80 9.08 6.22
N TRP A 63 -17.52 10.04 5.33
CA TRP A 63 -16.17 10.57 5.12
C TRP A 63 -15.61 11.22 6.39
N ALA A 64 -16.39 12.07 7.08
CA ALA A 64 -15.97 12.71 8.32
C ALA A 64 -15.79 11.70 9.46
N ALA A 65 -16.66 10.69 9.56
CA ALA A 65 -16.60 9.67 10.60
C ALA A 65 -15.33 8.80 10.53
N HIS A 66 -14.82 8.51 9.33
CA HIS A 66 -13.58 7.74 9.15
C HIS A 66 -12.36 8.45 9.74
N PHE A 67 -12.28 9.78 9.67
CA PHE A 67 -11.18 10.53 10.30
C PHE A 67 -11.24 10.45 11.82
N LEU A 68 -12.45 10.38 12.39
CA LEU A 68 -12.63 10.31 13.84
C LEU A 68 -12.27 8.92 14.39
N PHE A 69 -12.57 7.86 13.64
CA PHE A 69 -12.21 6.47 13.96
C PHE A 69 -10.86 6.04 13.36
N SER A 70 -9.91 6.95 13.20
CA SER A 70 -8.66 6.60 12.51
C SER A 70 -7.85 5.57 13.32
N GLY A 71 -7.80 4.34 12.82
CA GLY A 71 -6.88 3.31 13.33
C GLY A 71 -5.41 3.75 13.25
N ALA A 72 -5.11 4.80 12.48
CA ALA A 72 -3.80 5.42 12.40
C ALA A 72 -3.25 5.86 13.77
N LEU A 73 -4.10 6.33 14.69
CA LEU A 73 -3.68 6.67 16.06
C LEU A 73 -3.22 5.42 16.82
N CYS A 74 -4.02 4.35 16.79
CA CYS A 74 -3.66 3.08 17.42
C CYS A 74 -2.40 2.46 16.79
N PHE A 75 -2.25 2.54 15.47
CA PHE A 75 -1.04 2.10 14.77
C PHE A 75 0.18 2.96 15.10
N ALA A 76 0.00 4.26 15.36
CA ALA A 76 1.08 5.15 15.82
C ALA A 76 1.53 4.79 17.24
N GLU A 77 0.60 4.50 18.16
CA GLU A 77 0.93 4.01 19.50
C GLU A 77 1.68 2.66 19.42
N LEU A 78 1.19 1.73 18.60
CA LEU A 78 1.84 0.42 18.42
C LEU A 78 3.24 0.54 17.80
N GLY A 79 3.41 1.44 16.82
CA GLY A 79 4.69 1.69 16.16
C GLY A 79 5.72 2.40 17.02
N THR A 80 5.30 3.12 18.07
CA THR A 80 6.23 3.67 19.07
C THR A 80 6.60 2.66 20.15
N MET A 81 5.73 1.69 20.45
CA MET A 81 6.03 0.62 21.41
C MET A 81 6.95 -0.47 20.86
N ILE A 82 6.76 -0.90 19.60
CA ILE A 82 7.51 -2.01 19.00
C ILE A 82 8.34 -1.49 17.83
N THR A 83 9.60 -1.14 18.10
CA THR A 83 10.55 -0.58 17.12
C THR A 83 11.40 -1.67 16.43
N LYS A 84 10.74 -2.71 15.91
CA LYS A 84 11.40 -3.76 15.12
C LYS A 84 11.19 -3.54 13.62
N SER A 85 12.22 -3.84 12.82
CA SER A 85 12.11 -3.81 11.36
C SER A 85 11.20 -4.94 10.86
N GLY A 86 10.27 -4.64 9.95
CA GLY A 86 9.34 -5.63 9.38
C GLY A 86 7.88 -5.18 9.22
N GLY A 87 7.55 -3.94 9.62
CA GLY A 87 6.20 -3.38 9.46
C GLY A 87 5.19 -4.08 10.36
N GLU A 88 4.14 -4.65 9.77
CA GLU A 88 3.02 -5.27 10.49
C GLU A 88 3.36 -6.65 11.08
N TYR A 89 4.34 -7.34 10.49
CA TYR A 89 4.76 -8.68 10.92
C TYR A 89 5.27 -8.75 12.37
N PRO A 90 6.21 -7.89 12.82
CA PRO A 90 6.70 -7.92 14.21
C PRO A 90 5.60 -7.62 15.24
N TYR A 91 4.57 -6.84 14.89
CA TYR A 91 3.43 -6.62 15.79
C TYR A 91 2.65 -7.91 16.05
N LEU A 92 2.37 -8.67 15.00
CA LEU A 92 1.68 -9.96 15.14
C LEU A 92 2.56 -11.02 15.82
N MET A 93 3.86 -11.01 15.56
CA MET A 93 4.79 -11.95 16.16
C MET A 93 4.87 -11.78 17.68
N GLU A 94 4.87 -10.54 18.17
CA GLU A 94 4.90 -10.23 19.60
C GLU A 94 3.56 -10.50 20.30
N ALA A 95 2.43 -10.25 19.62
CA ALA A 95 1.08 -10.40 20.21
C ALA A 95 0.52 -11.84 20.15
N PHE A 96 0.72 -12.56 19.04
CA PHE A 96 0.05 -13.84 18.77
C PHE A 96 1.02 -15.01 18.48
N GLY A 97 2.32 -14.75 18.40
CA GLY A 97 3.33 -15.78 18.15
C GLY A 97 3.55 -16.11 16.67
N PRO A 98 4.36 -17.15 16.37
CA PRO A 98 4.96 -17.34 15.04
C PRO A 98 3.99 -17.84 13.95
N ILE A 99 3.06 -18.74 14.30
CA ILE A 99 2.12 -19.36 13.35
C ILE A 99 1.13 -18.32 12.77
N PRO A 100 0.40 -17.53 13.58
CA PRO A 100 -0.52 -16.52 13.05
C PRO A 100 0.20 -15.38 12.33
N ALA A 101 1.40 -15.00 12.77
CA ALA A 101 2.21 -13.99 12.07
C ALA A 101 2.63 -14.45 10.65
N PHE A 102 2.97 -15.73 10.50
CA PHE A 102 3.28 -16.31 9.18
C PHE A 102 2.05 -16.34 8.28
N LEU A 103 0.91 -16.83 8.78
CA LEU A 103 -0.34 -16.89 8.01
C LEU A 103 -0.78 -15.51 7.53
N PHE A 104 -0.70 -14.49 8.38
CA PHE A 104 -1.03 -13.12 8.01
C PHE A 104 -0.10 -12.58 6.92
N SER A 105 1.20 -12.83 7.04
CA SER A 105 2.17 -12.40 6.01
C SER A 105 1.90 -13.10 4.68
N TRP A 106 1.60 -14.40 4.73
CA TRP A 106 1.27 -15.20 3.56
C TRP A 106 0.01 -14.70 2.85
N THR A 107 -1.09 -14.48 3.59
CA THR A 107 -2.33 -13.96 3.01
C THR A 107 -2.18 -12.52 2.52
N SER A 108 -1.45 -11.68 3.25
CA SER A 108 -1.19 -10.30 2.83
C SER A 108 -0.38 -10.23 1.54
N LEU A 109 0.61 -11.12 1.37
CA LEU A 109 1.41 -11.18 0.15
C LEU A 109 0.64 -11.79 -1.03
N LEU A 110 -0.09 -12.89 -0.82
CA LEU A 110 -0.79 -13.58 -1.89
C LEU A 110 -2.13 -12.98 -2.27
N VAL A 111 -2.82 -12.32 -1.34
CA VAL A 111 -4.18 -11.82 -1.57
C VAL A 111 -4.17 -10.30 -1.62
N THR A 112 -3.70 -9.64 -0.57
CA THR A 112 -3.82 -8.18 -0.45
C THR A 112 -3.02 -7.45 -1.53
N LYS A 113 -1.73 -7.79 -1.70
CA LYS A 113 -0.86 -7.13 -2.69
C LYS A 113 -1.41 -7.24 -4.13
N PRO A 114 -1.66 -8.45 -4.68
CA PRO A 114 -2.17 -8.54 -6.05
C PRO A 114 -3.58 -7.96 -6.19
N SER A 115 -4.43 -8.05 -5.16
CA SER A 115 -5.77 -7.45 -5.21
C SER A 115 -5.71 -5.92 -5.34
N SER A 116 -4.83 -5.26 -4.58
CA SER A 116 -4.62 -3.80 -4.70
C SER A 116 -4.14 -3.42 -6.09
N PHE A 117 -3.17 -4.16 -6.66
CA PHE A 117 -2.70 -3.91 -8.03
C PHE A 117 -3.81 -4.13 -9.06
N ALA A 118 -4.63 -5.17 -8.91
CA ALA A 118 -5.74 -5.46 -9.80
C ALA A 118 -6.79 -4.33 -9.80
N ILE A 119 -7.14 -3.80 -8.63
CA ILE A 119 -8.07 -2.67 -8.50
C ILE A 119 -7.52 -1.44 -9.23
N ILE A 120 -6.24 -1.10 -9.02
CA ILE A 120 -5.61 0.05 -9.68
C ILE A 120 -5.62 -0.12 -11.21
N CYS A 121 -5.29 -1.31 -11.72
CA CYS A 121 -5.31 -1.60 -13.15
C CYS A 121 -6.73 -1.53 -13.74
N LEU A 122 -7.73 -2.02 -12.99
CA LEU A 122 -9.13 -1.96 -13.40
C LEU A 122 -9.62 -0.51 -13.49
N SER A 123 -9.34 0.30 -12.47
CA SER A 123 -9.68 1.71 -12.45
C SER A 123 -8.99 2.46 -13.58
N PHE A 124 -7.69 2.21 -13.80
CA PHE A 124 -6.97 2.78 -14.94
C PHE A 124 -7.63 2.42 -16.27
N ALA A 125 -8.04 1.15 -16.46
CA ALA A 125 -8.73 0.72 -17.67
C ALA A 125 -10.10 1.39 -17.87
N GLU A 126 -10.88 1.59 -16.80
CA GLU A 126 -12.15 2.31 -16.84
C GLU A 126 -11.94 3.78 -17.27
N TYR A 127 -10.98 4.48 -16.66
CA TYR A 127 -10.70 5.87 -17.03
C TYR A 127 -10.04 6.03 -18.40
N ALA A 128 -9.20 5.08 -18.83
CA ALA A 128 -8.54 5.12 -20.14
C ALA A 128 -9.50 4.80 -21.30
N SER A 129 -10.54 4.00 -21.06
CA SER A 129 -11.55 3.64 -22.07
C SER A 129 -12.71 4.63 -22.15
N ALA A 130 -12.97 5.41 -21.08
CA ALA A 130 -13.97 6.47 -21.04
C ALA A 130 -13.97 7.44 -22.25
N PRO A 131 -12.82 7.96 -22.75
CA PRO A 131 -12.82 8.86 -23.91
C PRO A 131 -13.23 8.20 -25.24
N PHE A 132 -13.13 6.87 -25.35
CA PHE A 132 -13.49 6.14 -26.57
C PHE A 132 -14.98 5.80 -26.67
N TYR A 133 -15.73 5.96 -25.57
CA TYR A 133 -17.17 5.70 -25.49
C TYR A 133 -17.91 6.90 -24.88
N PRO A 134 -17.99 8.05 -25.57
CA PRO A 134 -18.71 9.21 -25.06
C PRO A 134 -20.21 8.90 -24.92
N GLY A 135 -20.71 8.84 -23.69
CA GLY A 135 -22.14 8.67 -23.37
C GLY A 135 -22.65 7.23 -23.28
N CYS A 136 -21.78 6.22 -23.36
CA CYS A 136 -22.14 4.82 -23.15
C CYS A 136 -21.16 4.19 -22.16
N ASP A 137 -21.66 3.34 -21.25
CA ASP A 137 -20.77 2.57 -20.38
C ASP A 137 -19.91 1.63 -21.24
N PRO A 138 -18.57 1.65 -21.10
CA PRO A 138 -17.70 0.78 -21.87
C PRO A 138 -18.07 -0.68 -21.60
N PRO A 139 -18.14 -1.55 -22.62
CA PRO A 139 -18.50 -2.94 -22.42
C PRO A 139 -17.52 -3.60 -21.43
N PRO A 140 -18.02 -4.37 -20.44
CA PRO A 140 -17.19 -4.91 -19.36
C PRO A 140 -16.08 -5.85 -19.88
N VAL A 141 -16.25 -6.41 -21.08
CA VAL A 141 -15.21 -7.21 -21.75
C VAL A 141 -14.00 -6.35 -22.10
N VAL A 142 -14.18 -5.12 -22.60
CA VAL A 142 -13.07 -4.23 -22.98
C VAL A 142 -12.29 -3.78 -21.75
N ILE A 143 -12.98 -3.39 -20.67
CA ILE A 143 -12.35 -3.00 -19.40
C ILE A 143 -11.55 -4.17 -18.83
N LYS A 144 -12.13 -5.38 -18.82
CA LYS A 144 -11.46 -6.59 -18.32
C LYS A 144 -10.26 -7.01 -19.18
N CYS A 145 -10.36 -6.94 -20.50
CA CYS A 145 -9.25 -7.25 -21.40
C CYS A 145 -8.11 -6.24 -21.27
N LEU A 146 -8.41 -4.94 -21.16
CA LEU A 146 -7.41 -3.90 -20.98
C LEU A 146 -6.73 -4.00 -19.60
N ALA A 147 -7.51 -4.27 -18.55
CA ALA A 147 -7.00 -4.53 -17.21
C ALA A 147 -6.14 -5.80 -17.17
N ALA A 148 -6.56 -6.89 -17.82
CA ALA A 148 -5.76 -8.11 -17.92
C ALA A 148 -4.45 -7.90 -18.68
N ALA A 149 -4.46 -7.09 -19.74
CA ALA A 149 -3.23 -6.71 -20.46
C ALA A 149 -2.30 -5.84 -19.59
N ALA A 150 -2.85 -4.91 -18.81
CA ALA A 150 -2.09 -4.07 -17.89
C ALA A 150 -1.47 -4.89 -16.74
N ILE A 151 -2.24 -5.82 -16.16
CA ILE A 151 -1.77 -6.75 -15.13
C ILE A 151 -0.68 -7.66 -15.71
N GLY A 152 -0.91 -8.24 -16.90
CA GLY A 152 0.07 -9.10 -17.55
C GLY A 152 1.41 -8.41 -17.82
N LYS A 153 1.40 -7.13 -18.21
CA LYS A 153 2.63 -6.35 -18.40
C LYS A 153 3.34 -5.99 -17.10
N THR A 154 2.59 -5.69 -16.04
CA THR A 154 3.18 -5.38 -14.72
C THR A 154 3.72 -6.64 -14.04
N SER A 155 3.02 -7.77 -14.12
CA SER A 155 3.50 -9.06 -13.62
C SER A 155 4.70 -9.62 -14.38
N PHE A 156 4.88 -9.27 -15.66
CA PHE A 156 6.06 -9.68 -16.45
C PHE A 156 7.30 -8.82 -16.17
N PHE A 157 7.13 -7.62 -15.60
CA PHE A 157 8.22 -6.68 -15.33
C PHE A 157 8.71 -6.72 -13.87
N LEU A 158 8.01 -7.43 -12.99
CA LEU A 158 8.38 -7.64 -11.58
C LEU A 158 9.11 -8.97 -11.41
#